data_AF-A0A9P6MDJ6-F1
#
_entry.id   AF-A0A9P6MDJ6-F1
#
_cell.length_a   1.000
_cell.length_b   1.000
_cell.length_c   1.000
_cell.angle_alpha   90.00
_cell.angle_beta   90.00
_cell.angle_gamma   90.00
#
_symmetry.space_group_name_H-M   'P 1'
#
loop_
_entity.id
_entity.type
_entity.pdbx_description
1 polymer ?
#
loop_
_entity_poly.entity_id
_entity_poly.type
_entity_poly.pdbx_seq_one_letter_code
_entity_poly.pdbx_strand_id
1 'polypeptide(L)'
;GDVIQDGEQTPQSLICQDCQMLLRNAEAAQRHALRTEHVNFAESTTVIKPLTEEEKRIQLAALRDRLAERRAAKAQVEKEEQKSAEKIRRKAGQDLTEAKARLEEKEMKQRIAAKKKEKEDEQKARAQIKAQIEADKADRLRKKQEAVNVAAAANAATGPAASSAPASAKVYTETRLQIRQPEGQQPIVHTFQASDKLSAVYEFVRGQRQGNFRLMTTFPRRVLDGDDLEKSLSELQLVPSGVLVVTN
;
A
#
# COMPACT_ATOMS: atom_id res chain seq x y z
N GLY A 1 -25.66 61.17 -4.46
CA GLY A 1 -24.91 62.41 -4.23
C GLY A 1 -25.72 63.24 -3.28
N ASP A 2 -25.10 63.78 -2.23
CA ASP A 2 -25.77 64.51 -1.14
C ASP A 2 -25.91 66.03 -1.43
N VAL A 3 -25.36 66.46 -2.57
CA VAL A 3 -25.49 67.81 -3.13
C VAL A 3 -26.88 67.97 -3.73
N ILE A 4 -27.55 69.08 -3.42
CA ILE A 4 -28.82 69.40 -4.02
C ILE A 4 -28.64 69.63 -5.52
N GLN A 5 -29.41 68.91 -6.34
CA GLN A 5 -29.54 69.16 -7.77
C GLN A 5 -30.70 70.14 -7.99
N ASP A 6 -30.61 70.97 -9.04
CA ASP A 6 -31.66 71.92 -9.43
C ASP A 6 -33.00 71.20 -9.57
N GLY A 7 -33.88 71.36 -8.58
CA GLY A 7 -35.31 71.06 -8.70
C GLY A 7 -35.92 70.02 -7.79
N GLU A 8 -35.35 69.84 -6.60
CA GLU A 8 -35.98 69.08 -5.53
C GLU A 8 -36.38 70.01 -4.38
N GLN A 9 -37.62 69.85 -3.90
CA GLN A 9 -38.15 70.64 -2.81
C GLN A 9 -37.66 70.10 -1.47
N THR A 10 -37.10 70.97 -0.64
CA THR A 10 -37.11 70.76 0.80
C THR A 10 -37.53 72.05 1.50
N PRO A 11 -38.52 71.99 2.39
CA PRO A 11 -38.97 73.17 3.14
C PRO A 11 -37.91 73.69 4.15
N GLN A 12 -36.74 73.03 4.26
CA GLN A 12 -35.64 73.35 5.18
C GLN A 12 -34.28 72.89 4.57
N SER A 13 -33.81 73.52 3.49
CA SER A 13 -32.44 73.29 3.01
C SER A 13 -31.42 73.94 3.96
N LEU A 14 -30.34 73.22 4.26
CA LEU A 14 -29.26 73.68 5.15
C LEU A 14 -28.01 73.96 4.31
N ILE A 15 -27.26 75.02 4.59
CA ILE A 15 -25.95 75.27 4.01
C ILE A 15 -24.89 74.99 5.07
N CYS A 16 -23.87 74.19 4.72
CA CYS A 16 -22.70 74.06 5.57
C CYS A 16 -21.86 75.34 5.47
N GLN A 17 -21.61 76.05 6.56
CA GLN A 17 -20.83 77.29 6.53
C GLN A 17 -19.33 77.05 6.27
N ASP A 18 -18.83 75.85 6.59
CA ASP A 18 -17.41 75.50 6.48
C ASP A 18 -17.00 75.22 5.03
N CYS A 19 -17.88 74.61 4.24
CA CYS A 19 -17.62 74.32 2.81
C CYS A 19 -18.65 74.91 1.84
N GLN A 20 -19.58 75.73 2.34
CA GLN A 20 -20.66 76.38 1.58
C GLN A 20 -21.53 75.41 0.78
N MET A 21 -21.53 74.12 1.14
CA MET A 21 -22.30 73.11 0.43
C MET A 21 -23.76 73.15 0.84
N LEU A 22 -24.66 73.27 -0.14
CA LEU A 22 -26.10 73.24 0.07
C LEU A 22 -26.56 71.78 0.25
N LEU A 23 -27.29 71.54 1.33
CA LEU A 23 -27.74 70.24 1.81
C LEU A 23 -29.26 70.20 1.82
N ARG A 24 -29.76 69.11 1.27
CA ARG A 24 -31.18 68.90 1.01
C ARG A 24 -32.02 69.00 2.28
N ASN A 25 -31.65 68.27 3.33
CA ASN A 25 -32.40 68.18 4.57
C ASN A 25 -31.46 67.91 5.75
N ALA A 26 -32.00 67.91 6.98
CA ALA A 26 -31.24 67.59 8.19
C ALA A 26 -30.49 66.24 8.11
N GLU A 27 -31.07 65.23 7.47
CA GLU A 27 -30.43 63.92 7.29
C GLU A 27 -29.22 63.97 6.34
N ALA A 28 -29.29 64.76 5.26
CA ALA A 28 -28.15 65.02 4.40
C ALA A 28 -27.05 65.79 5.16
N ALA A 29 -27.42 66.74 6.02
CA ALA A 29 -26.47 67.46 6.86
C ALA A 29 -25.78 66.54 7.88
N GLN A 30 -26.51 65.61 8.49
CA GLN A 30 -25.93 64.58 9.36
C GLN A 30 -24.94 63.68 8.60
N ARG A 31 -25.31 63.20 7.40
CA ARG A 31 -24.40 62.38 6.58
C ARG A 31 -23.16 63.15 6.09
N HIS A 32 -23.33 64.44 5.82
CA HIS A 32 -22.22 65.33 5.49
C HIS A 32 -21.29 65.53 6.69
N ALA A 33 -21.85 65.81 7.87
CA ALA A 33 -21.10 65.89 9.12
C ALA A 33 -20.32 64.59 9.40
N LEU A 34 -20.90 63.41 9.14
CA LEU A 34 -20.21 62.13 9.32
C LEU A 34 -19.08 61.88 8.30
N ARG A 35 -19.18 62.46 7.09
CA ARG A 35 -18.18 62.26 6.04
C ARG A 35 -17.06 63.29 6.08
N THR A 36 -17.37 64.54 6.42
CA THR A 36 -16.44 65.67 6.32
C THR A 36 -16.19 66.36 7.66
N GLU A 37 -16.81 65.91 8.75
CA GLU A 37 -16.67 66.46 10.10
C GLU A 37 -17.09 67.93 10.24
N HIS A 38 -17.84 68.47 9.28
CA HIS A 38 -18.38 69.83 9.36
C HIS A 38 -19.64 69.84 10.23
N VAL A 39 -19.72 70.79 11.17
CA VAL A 39 -20.81 70.87 12.16
C VAL A 39 -21.58 72.18 12.09
N ASN A 40 -21.11 73.15 11.31
CA ASN A 40 -21.73 74.46 11.22
C ASN A 40 -22.72 74.51 10.04
N PHE A 41 -24.01 74.38 10.33
CA PHE A 41 -25.09 74.40 9.34
C PHE A 41 -26.03 75.59 9.57
N ALA A 42 -26.30 76.37 8.52
CA ALA A 42 -27.26 77.47 8.52
C ALA A 42 -28.49 77.12 7.68
N GLU A 43 -29.67 77.61 8.05
CA GLU A 43 -30.87 77.47 7.20
C GLU A 43 -30.76 78.38 5.97
N SER A 44 -30.94 77.81 4.78
CA SER A 44 -30.88 78.52 3.50
C SER A 44 -32.29 78.62 2.90
N THR A 45 -32.72 79.83 2.54
CA THR A 45 -34.06 80.12 2.01
C THR A 45 -34.16 80.03 0.48
N THR A 46 -33.19 79.41 -0.19
CA THR A 46 -33.17 79.31 -1.65
C THR A 46 -34.20 78.30 -2.14
N VAL A 47 -35.34 78.80 -2.63
CA VAL A 47 -36.37 78.01 -3.30
C VAL A 47 -35.84 77.58 -4.67
N ILE A 48 -35.45 76.31 -4.77
CA ILE A 48 -34.92 75.73 -5.99
C ILE A 48 -36.07 75.42 -6.94
N LYS A 49 -35.95 75.82 -8.22
CA LYS A 49 -36.97 75.61 -9.26
C LYS A 49 -37.19 74.11 -9.50
N PRO A 50 -38.41 73.58 -9.31
CA PRO A 50 -38.68 72.15 -9.45
C PRO A 50 -38.31 71.66 -10.85
N LEU A 51 -37.66 70.50 -10.91
CA LEU A 51 -37.33 69.83 -12.15
C LEU A 51 -38.65 69.52 -12.87
N THR A 52 -38.73 69.86 -14.15
CA THR A 52 -39.96 69.68 -14.92
C THR A 52 -40.35 68.21 -14.95
N GLU A 53 -41.65 67.91 -15.05
CA GLU A 53 -42.12 66.51 -15.07
C GLU A 53 -41.46 65.69 -16.18
N GLU A 54 -41.06 66.34 -17.27
CA GLU A 54 -40.38 65.74 -18.42
C GLU A 54 -38.94 65.34 -18.09
N GLU A 55 -38.16 66.21 -17.44
CA GLU A 55 -36.78 65.91 -17.03
C GLU A 55 -36.73 64.77 -16.00
N LYS A 56 -37.70 64.72 -15.06
CA LYS A 56 -37.82 63.59 -14.12
C LYS A 56 -38.11 62.28 -14.84
N ARG A 57 -38.97 62.29 -15.87
CA ARG A 57 -39.26 61.10 -16.68
C ARG A 57 -38.02 60.64 -17.45
N ILE A 58 -37.25 61.57 -18.03
CA ILE A 58 -36.01 61.27 -18.75
C ILE A 58 -34.95 60.66 -17.81
N GLN A 59 -34.76 61.24 -16.62
CA GLN A 59 -33.81 60.70 -15.64
C GLN A 59 -34.23 59.30 -15.13
N LEU A 60 -35.52 59.09 -14.89
CA LEU A 60 -36.04 57.77 -14.51
C LEU A 60 -35.89 56.75 -15.64
N ALA A 61 -36.04 57.14 -16.90
CA ALA A 61 -35.78 56.28 -18.05
C ALA A 61 -34.28 55.91 -18.12
N ALA A 62 -33.39 56.91 -18.07
CA ALA A 62 -31.94 56.68 -18.08
C ALA A 62 -31.45 55.78 -16.93
N LEU A 63 -32.03 55.91 -15.73
CA LEU A 63 -31.74 55.03 -14.60
C LEU A 63 -32.24 53.59 -14.82
N ARG A 64 -33.44 53.42 -15.41
CA ARG A 64 -33.97 52.09 -15.77
C ARG A 64 -33.10 51.42 -16.82
N ASP A 65 -32.67 52.16 -17.83
CA ASP A 65 -31.80 51.66 -18.89
C ASP A 65 -30.44 51.23 -18.33
N ARG A 66 -29.82 52.06 -17.48
CA ARG A 66 -28.56 51.71 -16.80
C ARG A 66 -28.69 50.47 -15.90
N LEU A 67 -29.84 50.29 -15.24
CA LEU A 67 -30.11 49.09 -14.45
C LEU A 67 -30.33 47.86 -15.34
N ALA A 68 -31.00 48.02 -16.47
CA ALA A 68 -31.21 46.95 -17.45
C ALA A 68 -29.87 46.50 -18.07
N GLU A 69 -29.01 47.43 -18.46
CA GLU A 69 -27.65 47.15 -18.94
C GLU A 69 -26.83 46.41 -17.89
N ARG A 70 -26.84 46.87 -16.64
CA ARG A 70 -26.12 46.21 -15.54
C ARG A 70 -26.66 44.80 -15.26
N ARG A 71 -27.98 44.59 -15.37
CA ARG A 71 -28.60 43.26 -15.24
C ARG A 71 -28.20 42.35 -16.41
N ALA A 72 -28.22 42.86 -17.64
CA ALA A 72 -27.81 42.12 -18.82
C ALA A 72 -26.34 41.70 -18.74
N ALA A 73 -25.45 42.62 -18.34
CA ALA A 73 -24.02 42.32 -18.14
C ALA A 73 -23.80 41.24 -17.08
N LYS A 74 -24.46 41.34 -15.92
CA LYS A 74 -24.39 40.31 -14.86
C LYS A 74 -24.90 38.96 -15.35
N ALA A 75 -26.00 38.94 -16.11
CA ALA A 75 -26.55 37.70 -16.65
C ALA A 75 -25.62 37.02 -17.67
N GLN A 76 -24.81 37.77 -18.41
CA GLN A 76 -23.81 37.19 -19.32
C GLN A 76 -22.64 36.57 -18.54
N VAL A 77 -22.11 37.29 -17.54
CA VAL A 77 -21.04 36.78 -16.67
C VAL A 77 -21.49 35.50 -15.96
N GLU A 78 -22.68 35.50 -15.37
CA GLU A 78 -23.20 34.32 -14.67
C GLU A 78 -23.39 33.12 -15.62
N LYS A 79 -23.83 33.34 -16.87
CA LYS A 79 -23.91 32.29 -17.89
C LYS A 79 -22.54 31.73 -18.25
N GLU A 80 -21.51 32.57 -18.32
CA GLU A 80 -20.13 32.13 -18.61
C GLU A 80 -19.52 31.38 -17.44
N GLU A 81 -19.75 31.83 -16.21
CA GLU A 81 -19.35 31.17 -14.97
C GLU A 81 -20.03 29.80 -14.81
N GLN A 82 -21.34 29.70 -15.09
CA GLN A 82 -22.04 28.41 -15.08
C GLN A 82 -21.47 27.45 -16.13
N LYS A 83 -21.18 27.94 -17.35
CA LYS A 83 -20.55 27.12 -18.40
C LYS A 83 -19.13 26.68 -18.01
N SER A 84 -18.34 27.54 -17.38
CA SER A 84 -16.98 27.20 -16.96
C SER A 84 -16.98 26.24 -15.77
N ALA A 85 -17.86 26.43 -14.78
CA ALA A 85 -18.05 25.53 -13.65
C ALA A 85 -18.47 24.12 -14.12
N GLU A 86 -19.43 24.02 -15.05
CA GLU A 86 -19.86 22.75 -15.62
C GLU A 86 -18.71 22.08 -16.42
N LYS A 87 -17.90 22.85 -17.15
CA LYS A 87 -16.70 22.31 -17.83
C LYS A 87 -15.67 21.79 -16.83
N ILE A 88 -15.40 22.51 -15.75
CA ILE A 88 -14.47 22.10 -14.70
C ILE A 88 -14.96 20.81 -14.04
N ARG A 89 -16.25 20.72 -13.70
CA ARG A 89 -16.85 19.51 -13.13
C ARG A 89 -16.66 18.29 -14.06
N ARG A 90 -16.92 18.45 -15.36
CA ARG A 90 -16.75 17.36 -16.34
C ARG A 90 -15.29 16.96 -16.49
N LYS A 91 -14.38 17.93 -16.60
CA LYS A 91 -12.94 17.68 -16.69
C LYS A 91 -12.42 16.98 -15.44
N ALA A 92 -12.78 17.44 -14.25
CA ALA A 92 -12.38 16.79 -13.00
C ALA A 92 -12.80 15.31 -12.94
N GLY A 93 -14.00 14.98 -13.41
CA GLY A 93 -14.46 13.59 -13.51
C GLY A 93 -13.66 12.75 -14.52
N GLN A 94 -13.34 13.34 -15.68
CA GLN A 94 -12.49 12.70 -16.69
C GLN A 94 -11.06 12.49 -16.17
N ASP A 95 -10.45 13.53 -15.58
CA ASP A 95 -9.11 13.52 -15.04
C ASP A 95 -8.96 12.47 -13.92
N LEU A 96 -9.97 12.33 -13.05
CA LEU A 96 -9.99 11.28 -12.02
C LEU A 96 -10.01 9.87 -12.62
N THR A 97 -10.78 9.68 -13.70
CA THR A 97 -10.90 8.38 -14.37
C THR A 97 -9.60 8.06 -15.12
N GLU A 98 -9.03 9.02 -15.83
CA GLU A 98 -7.77 8.88 -16.55
C GLU A 98 -6.59 8.68 -15.59
N ALA A 99 -6.55 9.40 -14.46
CA ALA A 99 -5.53 9.22 -13.43
C ALA A 99 -5.56 7.81 -12.84
N LYS A 100 -6.75 7.27 -12.56
CA LYS A 100 -6.92 5.87 -12.11
C LYS A 100 -6.43 4.88 -13.16
N ALA A 101 -6.89 5.00 -14.41
CA ALA A 101 -6.49 4.11 -15.49
C ALA A 101 -4.96 4.13 -15.71
N ARG A 102 -4.34 5.31 -15.62
CA ARG A 102 -2.89 5.47 -15.75
C ARG A 102 -2.11 4.86 -14.58
N LEU A 103 -2.65 4.91 -13.36
CA LEU A 103 -2.05 4.25 -12.20
C LEU A 103 -2.14 2.72 -12.34
N GLU A 104 -3.32 2.20 -12.69
CA GLU A 104 -3.53 0.76 -12.92
C GLU A 104 -2.63 0.22 -14.04
N GLU A 105 -2.48 0.96 -15.15
CA GLU A 105 -1.59 0.59 -16.25
C GLU A 105 -0.11 0.56 -15.80
N LYS A 106 0.33 1.56 -15.01
CA LYS A 106 1.69 1.60 -14.47
C LYS A 106 1.94 0.43 -13.52
N GLU A 107 1.02 0.13 -12.61
CA GLU A 107 1.13 -1.00 -11.69
C GLU A 107 1.17 -2.33 -12.44
N MET A 108 0.31 -2.51 -13.45
CA MET A 108 0.33 -3.71 -14.30
C MET A 108 1.67 -3.85 -15.03
N LYS A 109 2.17 -2.78 -15.66
CA LYS A 109 3.48 -2.78 -16.33
C LYS A 109 4.61 -3.11 -15.37
N GLN A 110 4.61 -2.53 -14.17
CA GLN A 110 5.60 -2.83 -13.14
C GLN A 110 5.52 -4.29 -12.68
N ARG A 111 4.32 -4.85 -12.47
CA ARG A 111 4.14 -6.27 -12.14
C ARG A 111 4.64 -7.21 -13.23
N ILE A 112 4.39 -6.88 -14.50
CA ILE A 112 4.90 -7.66 -15.64
C ILE A 112 6.42 -7.57 -15.72
N ALA A 113 6.99 -6.37 -15.58
CA ALA A 113 8.43 -6.17 -15.59
C ALA A 113 9.12 -6.89 -14.43
N ALA A 114 8.56 -6.82 -13.22
CA ALA A 114 9.05 -7.54 -12.05
C ALA A 114 9.04 -9.06 -12.27
N LYS A 115 7.93 -9.62 -12.78
CA LYS A 115 7.85 -11.05 -13.11
C LYS A 115 8.84 -11.48 -14.20
N LYS A 116 9.11 -10.62 -15.19
CA LYS A 116 10.12 -10.91 -16.21
C LYS A 116 11.52 -10.91 -15.61
N LYS A 117 11.83 -9.89 -14.81
CA LYS A 117 13.12 -9.79 -14.11
C LYS A 117 13.36 -10.95 -13.17
N GLU A 118 12.36 -11.34 -12.37
CA GLU A 118 12.43 -12.50 -11.48
C GLU A 118 12.70 -13.80 -12.25
N LYS A 119 12.02 -14.02 -13.39
CA LYS A 119 12.29 -15.17 -14.26
C LYS A 119 13.70 -15.15 -14.85
N GLU A 120 14.19 -13.99 -15.28
CA GLU A 120 15.55 -13.85 -15.82
C GLU A 120 16.61 -14.10 -14.74
N ASP A 121 16.40 -13.57 -13.54
CA ASP A 121 17.31 -13.74 -12.41
C ASP A 121 17.29 -15.20 -11.91
N GLU A 122 16.12 -15.86 -11.89
CA GLU A 122 16.00 -17.29 -11.59
C GLU A 122 16.71 -18.16 -12.64
N GLN A 123 16.57 -17.83 -13.93
CA GLN A 123 17.28 -18.54 -15.01
C GLN A 123 18.79 -18.37 -14.88
N LYS A 124 19.27 -17.15 -14.59
CA LYS A 124 20.69 -16.87 -14.35
C LYS A 124 21.21 -17.63 -13.13
N ALA A 125 20.48 -17.63 -12.02
CA ALA A 125 20.86 -18.37 -10.81
C ALA A 125 20.92 -19.88 -11.07
N ARG A 126 19.92 -20.44 -11.75
CA ARG A 126 19.92 -21.86 -12.16
C ARG A 126 21.09 -22.19 -13.09
N ALA A 127 21.43 -21.31 -14.04
CA ALA A 127 22.56 -21.48 -14.94
C ALA A 127 23.90 -21.43 -14.17
N GLN A 128 24.05 -20.52 -13.22
CA GLN A 128 25.24 -20.43 -12.36
C GLN A 128 25.42 -21.68 -11.51
N ILE A 129 24.36 -22.17 -10.86
CA ILE A 129 24.41 -23.41 -10.07
C ILE A 129 24.78 -24.60 -10.97
N LYS A 130 24.18 -24.70 -12.16
CA LYS A 130 24.50 -25.77 -13.11
C LYS A 130 25.97 -25.72 -13.53
N ALA A 131 26.51 -24.54 -13.83
CA ALA A 131 27.91 -24.36 -14.18
C ALA A 131 28.85 -24.73 -13.02
N GLN A 132 28.50 -24.38 -11.78
CA GLN A 132 29.27 -24.79 -10.59
C GLN A 132 29.28 -26.31 -10.41
N ILE A 133 28.14 -26.98 -10.58
CA ILE A 133 28.04 -28.45 -10.49
C ILE A 133 28.85 -29.11 -11.60
N GLU A 134 28.85 -28.57 -12.81
CA GLU A 134 29.63 -29.09 -13.93
C GLU A 134 31.14 -28.94 -13.69
N ALA A 135 31.58 -27.79 -13.19
CA ALA A 135 32.96 -27.56 -12.80
C ALA A 135 33.41 -28.52 -11.69
N ASP A 136 32.61 -28.69 -10.62
CA ASP A 136 32.93 -29.62 -9.53
C ASP A 136 32.95 -31.08 -10.00
N LYS A 137 32.02 -31.47 -10.89
CA LYS A 137 32.04 -32.81 -11.51
C LYS A 137 33.29 -33.03 -12.35
N ALA A 138 33.70 -32.05 -13.16
CA ALA A 138 34.89 -32.13 -13.99
C ALA A 138 36.16 -32.23 -13.12
N ASP A 139 36.28 -31.39 -12.09
CA ASP A 139 37.39 -31.43 -11.14
C ASP A 139 37.46 -32.76 -10.37
N ARG A 140 36.31 -33.31 -9.95
CA ARG A 140 36.25 -34.61 -9.29
C ARG A 140 36.63 -35.75 -10.23
N LEU A 141 36.23 -35.68 -11.51
CA LEU A 141 36.63 -36.65 -12.51
C LEU A 141 38.13 -36.58 -12.77
N ARG A 142 38.69 -35.37 -12.91
CA ARG A 142 40.14 -35.14 -13.07
C ARG A 142 40.93 -35.70 -11.89
N LYS A 143 40.54 -35.37 -10.65
CA LYS A 143 41.18 -35.91 -9.43
C LYS A 143 41.08 -37.44 -9.33
N LYS A 144 39.95 -38.04 -9.74
CA LYS A 144 39.81 -39.50 -9.79
C LYS A 144 40.74 -40.12 -10.84
N GLN A 145 40.84 -39.53 -12.03
CA GLN A 145 41.76 -40.00 -13.07
C GLN A 145 43.21 -39.87 -12.65
N GLU A 146 43.59 -38.75 -12.02
CA GLU A 146 44.92 -38.56 -11.43
C GLU A 146 45.21 -39.62 -10.36
N ALA A 147 44.27 -39.88 -9.44
CA ALA A 147 44.43 -40.92 -8.42
C ALA A 147 44.54 -42.33 -9.01
N VAL A 148 43.78 -42.65 -10.07
CA VAL A 148 43.90 -43.94 -10.78
C VAL A 148 45.23 -44.05 -11.51
N ASN A 149 45.72 -42.98 -12.14
CA ASN A 149 47.03 -43.00 -12.80
C ASN A 149 48.18 -43.13 -11.80
N VAL A 150 48.09 -42.49 -10.63
CA VAL A 150 49.07 -42.65 -9.54
C VAL A 150 48.99 -44.06 -8.94
N ALA A 151 47.79 -44.61 -8.75
CA ALA A 151 47.61 -45.98 -8.28
C ALA A 151 48.05 -47.03 -9.32
N ALA A 152 47.87 -46.78 -10.61
CA ALA A 152 48.35 -47.64 -11.69
C ALA A 152 49.88 -47.59 -11.83
N ALA A 153 50.51 -46.43 -11.59
CA ALA A 153 51.96 -46.30 -11.50
C ALA A 153 52.52 -46.99 -10.24
N ALA A 154 51.76 -47.05 -9.14
CA ALA A 154 52.11 -47.80 -7.94
C ALA A 154 51.85 -49.32 -8.05
N ASN A 155 50.94 -49.77 -8.92
CA ASN A 155 50.59 -51.19 -9.12
C ASN A 155 51.49 -51.95 -10.11
N ALA A 156 52.60 -51.36 -10.56
CA ALA A 156 53.68 -52.09 -11.24
C ALA A 156 54.64 -52.81 -10.27
N ALA A 157 54.36 -52.76 -8.96
CA ALA A 157 55.02 -53.59 -7.96
C ALA A 157 53.98 -54.15 -6.99
N THR A 158 53.95 -55.49 -6.90
CA THR A 158 53.27 -56.37 -5.92
C THR A 158 51.83 -56.82 -6.22
N GLY A 159 51.65 -58.15 -6.16
CA GLY A 159 50.46 -58.92 -6.53
C GLY A 159 49.36 -59.00 -5.47
N PRO A 160 48.38 -59.91 -5.65
CA PRO A 160 47.03 -59.76 -5.12
C PRO A 160 46.92 -60.21 -3.66
N ALA A 161 46.44 -59.32 -2.79
CA ALA A 161 45.99 -59.67 -1.45
C ALA A 161 44.49 -59.41 -1.33
N ALA A 162 43.73 -60.51 -1.37
CA ALA A 162 42.37 -60.56 -0.90
C ALA A 162 42.35 -60.40 0.62
N SER A 163 41.59 -59.41 1.12
CA SER A 163 41.14 -59.35 2.51
C SER A 163 39.82 -58.60 2.56
N SER A 164 38.72 -59.36 2.53
CA SER A 164 37.39 -58.91 2.92
C SER A 164 37.40 -58.58 4.42
N ALA A 165 37.57 -57.31 4.76
CA ALA A 165 37.35 -56.81 6.11
C ALA A 165 35.86 -56.49 6.30
N PRO A 166 35.23 -56.90 7.41
CA PRO A 166 33.83 -56.63 7.66
C PRO A 166 33.65 -55.12 7.88
N ALA A 167 32.56 -54.58 7.34
CA ALA A 167 32.19 -53.18 7.49
C ALA A 167 32.18 -52.80 8.98
N SER A 168 33.05 -51.86 9.36
CA SER A 168 33.01 -51.23 10.67
C SER A 168 31.61 -50.64 10.90
N ALA A 169 30.99 -50.98 12.02
CA ALA A 169 29.69 -50.46 12.41
C ALA A 169 29.75 -48.93 12.46
N LYS A 170 29.10 -48.28 11.49
CA LYS A 170 28.97 -46.83 11.47
C LYS A 170 28.13 -46.42 12.68
N VAL A 171 28.73 -45.75 13.64
CA VAL A 171 28.02 -45.14 14.77
C VAL A 171 27.31 -43.91 14.24
N TYR A 172 25.98 -43.99 14.12
CA TYR A 172 25.16 -42.85 13.74
C TYR A 172 24.73 -42.10 15.00
N THR A 173 25.04 -40.80 15.08
CA THR A 173 24.66 -39.94 16.21
C THR A 173 23.20 -39.48 16.12
N GLU A 174 22.65 -39.42 14.91
CA GLU A 174 21.29 -38.99 14.62
C GLU A 174 20.46 -40.14 14.05
N THR A 175 19.14 -40.10 14.28
CA THR A 175 18.17 -41.01 13.69
C THR A 175 16.99 -40.27 13.07
N ARG A 176 16.64 -40.65 11.84
CA ARG A 176 15.47 -40.12 11.13
C ARG A 176 14.28 -41.07 11.29
N LEU A 177 13.25 -40.62 11.99
CA LEU A 177 12.02 -41.38 12.20
C LEU A 177 10.91 -40.89 11.26
N GLN A 178 10.24 -41.85 10.61
CA GLN A 178 9.01 -41.61 9.86
C GLN A 178 7.83 -42.27 10.58
N ILE A 179 6.87 -41.46 11.00
CA ILE A 179 5.70 -41.87 11.79
C ILE A 179 4.47 -41.83 10.89
N ARG A 180 3.94 -43.00 10.54
CA ARG A 180 2.77 -43.17 9.66
C ARG A 180 1.49 -43.09 10.48
N GLN A 181 0.57 -42.21 10.07
CA GLN A 181 -0.72 -42.05 10.74
C GLN A 181 -1.82 -42.87 10.04
N PRO A 182 -2.84 -43.37 10.78
CA PRO A 182 -3.87 -44.26 10.26
C PRO A 182 -5.00 -43.55 9.48
N GLU A 183 -5.05 -42.22 9.46
CA GLU A 183 -6.21 -41.45 8.96
C GLU A 183 -5.91 -40.63 7.69
N GLY A 184 -5.18 -41.18 6.72
CA GLY A 184 -4.84 -40.48 5.47
C GLY A 184 -3.99 -39.22 5.62
N GLN A 185 -3.61 -38.86 6.84
CA GLN A 185 -2.75 -37.75 7.21
C GLN A 185 -1.31 -37.97 6.73
N GLN A 186 -0.61 -36.88 6.47
CA GLN A 186 0.78 -36.95 6.00
C GLN A 186 1.69 -37.60 7.06
N PRO A 187 2.63 -38.48 6.68
CA PRO A 187 3.58 -39.06 7.61
C PRO A 187 4.43 -37.98 8.28
N ILE A 188 4.55 -38.03 9.60
CA ILE A 188 5.42 -37.11 10.32
C ILE A 188 6.86 -37.61 10.15
N VAL A 189 7.74 -36.76 9.63
CA VAL A 189 9.17 -37.06 9.50
C VAL A 189 9.93 -36.13 10.42
N HIS A 190 10.70 -36.70 11.34
CA HIS A 190 11.54 -35.91 12.24
C HIS A 190 12.88 -36.60 12.52
N THR A 191 13.90 -35.80 12.82
CA THR A 191 15.24 -36.26 13.15
C THR A 191 15.46 -36.08 14.65
N PHE A 192 15.79 -37.17 15.32
CA PHE A 192 16.09 -37.24 16.76
C PHE A 192 17.55 -37.64 16.97
N GLN A 193 18.07 -37.48 18.19
CA GLN A 193 19.39 -38.00 18.54
C GLN A 193 19.31 -39.49 18.88
N ALA A 194 20.38 -40.25 18.61
CA ALA A 194 20.45 -41.68 18.92
C ALA A 194 20.33 -41.97 20.43
N SER A 195 20.71 -40.99 21.27
CA SER A 195 20.61 -41.01 22.73
C SER A 195 19.23 -40.62 23.27
N ASP A 196 18.32 -40.11 22.43
CA ASP A 196 17.00 -39.69 22.89
C ASP A 196 16.15 -40.90 23.31
N LYS A 197 15.30 -40.70 24.31
CA LYS A 197 14.36 -41.70 24.79
C LYS A 197 13.12 -41.76 23.90
N LEU A 198 12.48 -42.94 23.84
CA LEU A 198 11.22 -43.10 23.13
C LEU A 198 10.10 -42.17 23.67
N SER A 199 10.14 -41.82 24.96
CA SER A 199 9.20 -40.85 25.55
C SER A 199 9.17 -39.50 24.81
N ALA A 200 10.33 -38.99 24.36
CA ALA A 200 10.41 -37.73 23.61
C ALA A 200 9.70 -37.83 22.25
N VAL A 201 9.74 -39.00 21.61
CA VAL A 201 9.01 -39.27 20.36
C VAL A 201 7.51 -39.27 20.62
N TYR A 202 7.06 -39.85 21.73
CA TYR A 202 5.65 -39.80 22.15
C TYR A 202 5.17 -38.37 22.43
N GLU A 203 5.96 -37.55 23.11
CA GLU A 203 5.66 -36.14 23.36
C GLU A 203 5.56 -35.34 22.06
N PHE A 204 6.49 -35.54 21.13
CA PHE A 204 6.46 -34.90 19.82
C PHE A 204 5.20 -35.26 19.03
N VAL A 205 4.81 -36.53 19.03
CA VAL A 205 3.57 -36.98 18.34
C VAL A 205 2.32 -36.43 19.03
N ARG A 206 2.30 -36.31 20.37
CA ARG A 206 1.21 -35.64 21.11
C ARG A 206 1.08 -34.15 20.76
N GLY A 207 2.19 -33.48 20.44
CA GLY A 207 2.16 -32.10 19.95
C GLY A 207 1.51 -31.97 18.58
N GLN A 208 1.66 -32.97 17.71
CA GLN A 208 1.14 -32.97 16.34
C GLN A 208 -0.28 -33.56 16.21
N ARG A 209 -0.68 -34.45 17.14
CA ARG A 209 -1.97 -35.15 17.13
C ARG A 209 -2.59 -35.19 18.53
N GLN A 210 -3.90 -34.94 18.59
CA GLN A 210 -4.70 -35.08 19.80
C GLN A 210 -5.30 -36.50 19.91
N GLY A 211 -5.32 -37.06 21.12
CA GLY A 211 -5.95 -38.36 21.43
C GLY A 211 -4.97 -39.43 21.91
N ASN A 212 -5.53 -40.58 22.32
CA ASN A 212 -4.74 -41.75 22.73
C ASN A 212 -4.19 -42.45 21.49
N PHE A 213 -2.90 -42.80 21.53
CA PHE A 213 -2.25 -43.54 20.47
C PHE A 213 -1.12 -44.39 21.03
N ARG A 214 -0.77 -45.44 20.28
CA ARG A 214 0.35 -46.32 20.56
C ARG A 214 1.22 -46.44 19.31
N LEU A 215 2.54 -46.39 19.49
CA LEU A 215 3.51 -46.51 18.41
C LEU A 215 3.92 -47.96 18.24
N MET A 216 3.89 -48.44 17.00
CA MET A 216 4.27 -49.80 16.63
C MET A 216 5.33 -49.78 15.53
N THR A 217 6.33 -50.67 15.60
CA THR A 217 7.30 -50.92 14.53
C THR A 217 6.69 -51.80 13.43
N THR A 218 7.15 -51.65 12.18
CA THR A 218 6.64 -52.47 11.05
C THR A 218 7.36 -53.81 10.91
N PHE A 219 8.64 -53.89 11.26
CA PHE A 219 9.44 -55.12 11.19
C PHE A 219 10.61 -55.09 12.19
N PRO A 220 10.70 -56.06 13.13
CA PRO A 220 9.63 -56.96 13.55
C PRO A 220 8.45 -56.16 14.10
N ARG A 221 7.21 -56.62 13.88
CA ARG A 221 6.03 -55.93 14.42
C ARG A 221 6.02 -56.04 15.93
N ARG A 222 6.37 -54.93 16.59
CA ARG A 222 6.38 -54.82 18.04
C ARG A 222 5.73 -53.50 18.40
N VAL A 223 4.88 -53.55 19.40
CA VAL A 223 4.29 -52.34 19.93
C VAL A 223 5.18 -51.81 21.04
N LEU A 224 5.49 -50.51 21.02
CA LEU A 224 6.46 -49.89 21.91
C LEU A 224 5.72 -49.18 23.05
N ASP A 225 5.66 -49.80 24.22
CA ASP A 225 4.96 -49.29 25.42
C ASP A 225 5.72 -49.59 26.72
N GLY A 226 5.25 -48.99 27.82
CA GLY A 226 5.77 -49.23 29.17
C GLY A 226 7.29 -49.10 29.25
N ASP A 227 7.97 -50.22 29.46
CA ASP A 227 9.42 -50.33 29.62
C ASP A 227 10.22 -49.82 28.41
N ASP A 228 9.63 -49.80 27.20
CA ASP A 228 10.30 -49.29 26.01
C ASP A 228 10.34 -47.75 25.96
N LEU A 229 9.51 -47.05 26.76
CA LEU A 229 9.50 -45.58 26.83
C LEU A 229 10.80 -45.01 27.42
N GLU A 230 11.45 -45.78 28.29
CA GLU A 230 12.67 -45.37 28.99
C GLU A 230 13.95 -45.68 28.21
N LYS A 231 13.86 -46.54 27.19
CA LYS A 231 14.97 -46.96 26.34
C LYS A 231 15.32 -45.92 25.29
N SER A 232 16.59 -45.86 24.92
CA SER A 232 17.07 -44.98 23.86
C SER A 232 16.66 -45.48 22.46
N LEU A 233 16.60 -44.58 21.48
CA LEU A 233 16.33 -44.95 20.08
C LEU A 233 17.39 -45.90 19.51
N SER A 234 18.63 -45.85 20.04
CA SER A 234 19.69 -46.79 19.70
C SER A 234 19.42 -48.22 20.21
N GLU A 235 18.95 -48.37 21.45
CA GLU A 235 18.58 -49.66 22.05
C GLU A 235 17.37 -50.30 21.38
N LEU A 236 16.44 -49.46 20.92
CA LEU A 236 15.26 -49.90 20.16
C LEU A 236 15.56 -50.20 18.68
N GLN A 237 16.84 -50.11 18.26
CA GLN A 237 17.30 -50.36 16.89
C GLN A 237 16.60 -49.48 15.84
N LEU A 238 16.26 -48.25 16.21
CA LEU A 238 15.62 -47.27 15.33
C LEU A 238 16.63 -46.37 14.61
N VAL A 239 17.92 -46.62 14.78
CA VAL A 239 19.04 -45.88 14.19
C VAL A 239 19.60 -46.67 13.00
N PRO A 240 19.95 -46.06 11.84
CA PRO A 240 19.93 -44.61 11.52
C PRO A 240 18.59 -44.07 11.02
N SER A 241 17.66 -44.94 10.65
CA SER A 241 16.31 -44.54 10.26
C SER A 241 15.30 -45.61 10.63
N GLY A 242 14.17 -45.17 11.18
CA GLY A 242 13.10 -46.05 11.64
C GLY A 242 11.74 -45.62 11.09
N VAL A 243 10.85 -46.61 10.93
CA VAL A 243 9.45 -46.37 10.54
C VAL A 243 8.53 -46.88 11.64
N LEU A 244 7.77 -45.96 12.23
CA LEU A 244 6.75 -46.25 13.24
C LEU A 244 5.37 -46.03 12.64
N VAL A 245 4.40 -46.83 13.08
CA VAL A 245 3.00 -46.72 12.70
C VAL A 245 2.21 -46.37 13.95
N VAL A 246 1.36 -45.36 13.82
CA VAL A 246 0.44 -44.97 14.87
C VAL A 246 -0.76 -45.90 14.82
N THR A 247 -1.01 -46.57 15.94
CA THR A 247 -2.16 -47.43 16.19
C THR A 247 -3.01 -46.79 17.29
N ASN A 248 -4.33 -46.98 17.24
CA ASN A 248 -5.24 -46.56 18.30
C ASN A 248 -5.49 -47.72 19.26
#